data_AF-A0A0G4AX91-F1
#
_entry.id   AF-A0A0G4AX91-F1
#
_cell.length_a   1.000
_cell.length_b   1.000
_cell.length_c   1.000
_cell.angle_alpha   90.00
_cell.angle_beta   90.00
_cell.angle_gamma   90.00
#
_symmetry.space_group_name_H-M   'P 1'
#
loop_
_entity.id
_entity.type
_entity.pdbx_description
1 polymer ?
#
loop_
_entity_poly.entity_id
_entity_poly.type
_entity_poly.pdbx_seq_one_letter_code
_entity_poly.pdbx_strand_id
1 'polypeptide(L)'
;MAKSSKQFDKSKGILVSVVALLILVILALIVTYPRNQAAITNAVTGEFGKHVSLGSIQYDFSSGKAVKINDEKLVKLESFLNGMVKKDKELSQDCSSYYNVVAANQDNTQVLLEYGCSYPSANMFAVLQDNQWKVLSPTNNFDMLHIPLCRHVNDNGIAVSLAPVCFNEPKEAGSPLTYTVRV
;
A
#
# COMPACT_ATOMS: atom_id res chain seq x y z
N MET A 1 24.54 -61.45 65.72
CA MET A 1 23.94 -61.66 64.38
C MET A 1 22.76 -60.70 64.22
N ALA A 2 22.87 -59.70 63.34
CA ALA A 2 21.74 -58.87 62.93
C ALA A 2 21.95 -58.47 61.46
N LYS A 3 21.05 -58.93 60.59
CA LYS A 3 21.07 -58.75 59.14
C LYS A 3 20.26 -57.49 58.84
N SER A 4 20.93 -56.36 58.59
CA SER A 4 20.27 -55.11 58.19
C SER A 4 19.91 -55.19 56.71
N SER A 5 18.61 -55.18 56.41
CA SER A 5 18.05 -55.23 55.06
C SER A 5 18.24 -53.89 54.35
N LYS A 6 18.86 -53.93 53.16
CA LYS A 6 18.88 -52.81 52.20
C LYS A 6 17.45 -52.53 51.71
N GLN A 7 16.74 -51.64 52.40
CA GLN A 7 15.54 -51.01 51.88
C GLN A 7 16.01 -49.77 51.10
N PHE A 8 16.46 -49.97 49.86
CA PHE A 8 16.65 -48.87 48.93
C PHE A 8 15.26 -48.28 48.67
N ASP A 9 15.03 -47.07 49.17
CA ASP A 9 13.77 -46.34 49.16
C ASP A 9 13.08 -46.42 47.80
N LYS A 10 12.10 -47.32 47.68
CA LYS A 10 11.23 -47.49 46.50
C LYS A 10 10.59 -46.15 46.09
N SER A 11 10.38 -45.25 47.06
CA SER A 11 9.87 -43.89 46.87
C SER A 11 10.80 -42.98 46.06
N LYS A 12 12.13 -43.10 46.19
CA LYS A 12 13.10 -42.27 45.44
C LYS A 12 13.19 -42.68 43.98
N GLY A 13 13.11 -43.99 43.69
CA GLY A 13 13.07 -44.50 42.31
C GLY A 13 11.79 -44.09 41.57
N ILE A 14 10.66 -44.10 42.26
CA ILE A 14 9.38 -43.63 41.70
C ILE A 14 9.43 -42.12 41.44
N LEU A 15 9.99 -41.33 42.37
CA LEU A 15 10.10 -39.88 42.21
C LEU A 15 10.94 -39.49 40.97
N VAL A 16 12.08 -40.16 40.77
CA VAL A 16 12.95 -39.90 39.60
C VAL A 16 12.25 -40.28 38.28
N SER A 17 11.50 -41.39 38.27
CA SER A 17 10.75 -41.82 37.09
C SER A 17 9.63 -40.83 36.73
N VAL A 18 8.91 -40.30 37.72
CA VAL A 18 7.86 -39.30 37.52
C VAL A 18 8.44 -37.99 36.99
N VAL A 19 9.57 -37.54 37.53
CA VAL A 19 10.25 -36.32 37.05
C VAL A 19 10.74 -36.48 35.61
N ALA A 20 11.31 -37.64 35.25
CA ALA A 20 11.75 -37.90 33.88
C ALA A 20 10.58 -37.90 32.87
N LEU A 21 9.43 -38.47 33.26
CA LEU A 21 8.21 -38.46 32.45
C LEU A 21 7.64 -37.05 32.26
N LEU A 22 7.65 -36.23 33.32
CA LEU A 22 7.21 -34.83 33.24
C LEU A 22 8.07 -34.00 32.28
N ILE A 23 9.40 -34.18 32.32
CA ILE A 23 10.31 -33.48 31.40
C ILE A 23 10.03 -33.88 29.94
N LEU A 24 9.80 -35.17 29.67
CA LEU A 24 9.45 -35.65 28.34
C LEU A 24 8.12 -35.08 27.83
N VAL A 25 7.11 -34.98 28.70
CA VAL A 25 5.82 -34.37 28.35
C VAL A 25 5.96 -32.88 28.06
N ILE A 26 6.77 -32.15 28.82
CA ILE A 26 7.04 -30.73 28.58
C ILE A 26 7.76 -30.53 27.23
N LEU A 27 8.76 -31.37 26.92
CA LEU A 27 9.46 -31.30 25.64
C LEU A 27 8.55 -31.64 24.46
N ALA A 28 7.69 -32.67 24.61
CA ALA A 28 6.69 -33.01 23.62
C ALA A 28 5.72 -31.83 23.41
N LEU A 29 5.24 -31.21 24.50
CA LEU A 29 4.39 -30.02 24.43
C LEU A 29 5.08 -28.84 23.75
N ILE A 30 6.39 -28.61 23.94
CA ILE A 30 7.12 -27.54 23.23
C ILE A 30 7.21 -27.81 21.73
N VAL A 31 7.37 -29.08 21.32
CA VAL A 31 7.48 -29.48 19.91
C VAL A 31 6.10 -29.51 19.22
N THR A 32 5.06 -29.95 19.93
CA THR A 32 3.69 -30.05 19.40
C THR A 32 2.85 -28.81 19.66
N TYR A 33 3.31 -27.88 20.51
CA TYR A 33 2.67 -26.57 20.59
C TYR A 33 2.72 -26.02 19.17
N PRO A 34 1.58 -25.64 18.58
CA PRO A 34 1.65 -24.84 17.38
C PRO A 34 2.53 -23.66 17.76
N ARG A 35 3.74 -23.61 17.18
CA ARG A 35 4.39 -22.33 16.95
C ARG A 35 3.31 -21.59 16.19
N ASN A 36 2.53 -20.78 16.91
CA ASN A 36 1.90 -19.62 16.34
C ASN A 36 3.06 -18.99 15.61
N GLN A 37 3.14 -19.27 14.29
CA GLN A 37 3.92 -18.47 13.37
C GLN A 37 3.57 -17.09 13.85
N ALA A 38 4.58 -16.39 14.40
CA ALA A 38 4.42 -15.04 14.91
C ALA A 38 3.45 -14.43 13.92
N ALA A 39 2.22 -14.17 14.38
CA ALA A 39 1.23 -13.63 13.49
C ALA A 39 2.01 -12.50 12.87
N ILE A 40 2.20 -12.54 11.56
CA ILE A 40 2.67 -11.36 10.86
C ILE A 40 1.43 -10.48 11.00
N THR A 41 1.24 -9.94 12.20
CA THR A 41 0.81 -8.60 12.42
C THR A 41 1.86 -7.83 11.64
N ASN A 42 1.63 -7.76 10.33
CA ASN A 42 1.36 -6.49 9.71
C ASN A 42 0.27 -5.83 10.57
N ALA A 43 0.62 -5.46 11.80
CA ALA A 43 0.24 -4.18 12.31
C ALA A 43 0.74 -3.31 11.18
N VAL A 44 -0.18 -2.97 10.29
CA VAL A 44 -0.12 -1.69 9.62
C VAL A 44 -0.18 -0.74 10.81
N THR A 45 0.97 -0.52 11.44
CA THR A 45 1.30 0.77 12.00
C THR A 45 1.15 1.65 10.78
N GLY A 46 -0.07 2.12 10.57
CA GLY A 46 -0.33 3.27 9.74
C GLY A 46 0.45 4.36 10.43
N GLU A 47 1.72 4.47 10.08
CA GLU A 47 2.42 5.73 10.14
C GLU A 47 1.49 6.66 9.36
N PHE A 48 0.71 7.45 10.09
CA PHE A 48 0.14 8.66 9.55
C PHE A 48 1.35 9.46 9.05
N GLY A 49 1.67 9.31 7.77
CA GLY A 49 3.01 9.55 7.25
C GLY A 49 3.42 8.70 6.04
N LYS A 50 2.63 7.74 5.56
CA LYS A 50 2.85 7.18 4.22
C LYS A 50 2.67 8.26 3.16
N HIS A 51 3.79 8.83 2.73
CA HIS A 51 3.91 9.81 1.65
C HIS A 51 3.44 9.28 0.29
N VAL A 52 3.22 7.96 0.16
CA VAL A 52 2.68 7.31 -1.02
C VAL A 52 1.54 6.38 -0.62
N SER A 53 0.40 6.54 -1.30
CA SER A 53 -0.76 5.65 -1.20
C SER A 53 -1.15 5.21 -2.61
N LEU A 54 -1.21 3.89 -2.85
CA LEU A 54 -1.80 3.34 -4.07
C LEU A 54 -3.32 3.18 -3.97
N GLY A 55 -3.98 3.69 -2.92
CA GLY A 55 -5.43 3.59 -2.78
C GLY A 55 -5.96 2.15 -2.85
N SER A 56 -7.13 1.98 -3.47
CA SER A 56 -7.82 0.69 -3.62
C SER A 56 -7.24 -0.20 -4.71
N ILE A 57 -6.48 0.34 -5.67
CA ILE A 57 -6.04 -0.40 -6.86
C ILE A 57 -5.04 -1.51 -6.54
N GLN A 58 -4.42 -1.47 -5.35
CA GLN A 58 -3.52 -2.53 -4.86
C GLN A 58 -4.27 -3.72 -4.24
N TYR A 59 -5.60 -3.72 -4.24
CA TYR A 59 -6.42 -4.77 -3.63
C TYR A 59 -7.44 -5.35 -4.63
N ASP A 60 -7.62 -6.67 -4.57
CA ASP A 60 -8.75 -7.38 -5.17
C ASP A 60 -9.85 -7.54 -4.11
N PHE A 61 -11.10 -7.29 -4.53
CA PHE A 61 -12.30 -7.37 -3.69
C PHE A 61 -13.25 -8.49 -4.12
N SER A 62 -12.90 -9.30 -5.13
CA SER A 62 -13.75 -10.33 -5.72
C SER A 62 -14.22 -11.40 -4.71
N SER A 63 -13.44 -11.60 -3.65
CA SER A 63 -13.76 -12.53 -2.55
C SER A 63 -14.66 -11.95 -1.45
N GLY A 64 -15.10 -10.69 -1.60
CA GLY A 64 -15.78 -9.94 -0.53
C GLY A 64 -14.82 -9.45 0.57
N LYS A 65 -13.51 -9.63 0.40
CA LYS A 65 -12.44 -9.13 1.28
C LYS A 65 -11.38 -8.43 0.45
N ALA A 66 -10.70 -7.44 1.03
CA ALA A 66 -9.56 -6.78 0.41
C ALA A 66 -8.32 -7.70 0.47
N VAL A 67 -7.87 -8.20 -0.68
CA VAL A 67 -6.68 -9.04 -0.80
C VAL A 67 -5.62 -8.28 -1.60
N LYS A 68 -4.44 -8.03 -1.02
CA LYS A 68 -3.38 -7.29 -1.73
C LYS A 68 -2.93 -8.07 -2.97
N ILE A 69 -2.94 -7.43 -4.13
CA ILE A 69 -2.52 -8.06 -5.39
C ILE A 69 -1.01 -7.93 -5.61
N ASN A 70 -0.44 -8.92 -6.29
CA ASN A 70 0.97 -8.90 -6.70
C ASN A 70 1.05 -8.52 -8.19
N ASP A 71 0.99 -7.22 -8.47
CA ASP A 71 1.08 -6.64 -9.81
C ASP A 71 2.39 -5.85 -9.97
N GLU A 72 3.23 -6.25 -10.93
CA GLU A 72 4.52 -5.62 -11.20
C GLU A 72 4.39 -4.13 -11.55
N LYS A 73 3.32 -3.74 -12.27
CA LYS A 73 3.08 -2.34 -12.65
C LYS A 73 2.86 -1.48 -11.42
N LEU A 74 2.14 -2.01 -10.43
CA LEU A 74 1.84 -1.32 -9.17
C LEU A 74 3.08 -1.24 -8.27
N VAL A 75 3.90 -2.28 -8.24
CA VAL A 75 5.21 -2.23 -7.55
C VAL A 75 6.10 -1.15 -8.14
N LYS A 76 6.16 -1.06 -9.49
CA LYS A 76 6.91 0.01 -10.17
C LYS A 76 6.31 1.39 -9.92
N LEU A 77 4.98 1.50 -9.85
CA LEU A 77 4.30 2.76 -9.53
C LEU A 77 4.66 3.23 -8.12
N GLU A 78 4.55 2.35 -7.12
CA GLU A 78 4.93 2.66 -5.74
C GLU A 78 6.39 3.11 -5.66
N SER A 79 7.32 2.42 -6.34
CA SER A 79 8.72 2.80 -6.40
C SER A 79 8.92 4.18 -7.05
N PHE A 80 8.23 4.45 -8.16
CA PHE A 80 8.26 5.74 -8.84
C PHE A 80 7.77 6.89 -7.95
N LEU A 81 6.62 6.74 -7.30
CA LEU A 81 6.05 7.75 -6.41
C LEU A 81 6.95 8.02 -5.20
N ASN A 82 7.53 6.96 -4.60
CA ASN A 82 8.50 7.13 -3.52
C ASN A 82 9.75 7.89 -3.98
N GLY A 83 10.17 7.68 -5.23
CA GLY A 83 11.24 8.46 -5.86
C GLY A 83 10.88 9.94 -6.00
N MET A 84 9.61 10.28 -6.28
CA MET A 84 9.14 11.66 -6.34
C MET A 84 9.13 12.32 -4.95
N VAL A 85 8.58 11.64 -3.95
CA VAL A 85 8.62 12.12 -2.54
C VAL A 85 10.03 12.48 -2.10
N LYS A 86 11.00 11.63 -2.42
CA LYS A 86 12.41 11.88 -2.09
C LYS A 86 12.93 13.15 -2.77
N LYS A 87 12.65 13.34 -4.07
CA LYS A 87 13.04 14.54 -4.82
C LYS A 87 12.40 15.80 -4.25
N ASP A 88 11.12 15.75 -3.89
CA ASP A 88 10.43 16.93 -3.35
C ASP A 88 11.00 17.34 -2.00
N LYS A 89 11.38 16.37 -1.15
CA LYS A 89 12.06 16.63 0.12
C LYS A 89 13.45 17.28 -0.05
N GLU A 90 14.17 16.91 -1.11
CA GLU A 90 15.45 17.53 -1.47
C GLU A 90 15.26 18.99 -1.94
N LEU A 91 14.14 19.30 -2.60
CA LEU A 91 13.80 20.65 -3.07
C LEU A 91 13.23 21.55 -1.95
N SER A 92 12.53 20.96 -0.98
CA SER A 92 11.96 21.68 0.15
C SER A 92 11.96 20.80 1.40
N GLN A 93 12.84 21.12 2.36
CA GLN A 93 12.98 20.36 3.60
C GLN A 93 11.70 20.34 4.46
N ASP A 94 10.85 21.36 4.30
CA ASP A 94 9.59 21.50 5.02
C ASP A 94 8.40 20.86 4.27
N CYS A 95 8.59 20.42 3.03
CA CYS A 95 7.53 19.79 2.24
C CYS A 95 7.42 18.30 2.58
N SER A 96 6.42 17.95 3.39
CA SER A 96 5.95 16.58 3.54
C SER A 96 5.12 16.20 2.31
N SER A 97 5.78 15.86 1.19
CA SER A 97 5.08 15.52 -0.05
C SER A 97 4.24 14.26 0.11
N TYR A 98 3.04 14.30 -0.43
CA TYR A 98 2.10 13.20 -0.42
C TYR A 98 1.62 12.93 -1.84
N TYR A 99 1.55 11.66 -2.21
CA TYR A 99 1.03 11.18 -3.49
C TYR A 99 0.02 10.06 -3.22
N ASN A 100 -1.22 10.26 -3.68
CA ASN A 100 -2.29 9.28 -3.53
C ASN A 100 -2.92 8.96 -4.88
N VAL A 101 -3.00 7.67 -5.20
CA VAL A 101 -3.73 7.20 -6.37
C VAL A 101 -5.22 7.23 -6.06
N VAL A 102 -5.95 8.10 -6.76
CA VAL A 102 -7.40 8.26 -6.65
C VAL A 102 -8.12 7.27 -7.56
N ALA A 103 -7.60 7.09 -8.77
CA ALA A 103 -8.18 6.20 -9.78
C ALA A 103 -7.10 5.64 -10.70
N ALA A 104 -7.37 4.47 -11.27
CA ALA A 104 -6.59 3.85 -12.34
C ALA A 104 -7.51 3.49 -13.51
N ASN A 105 -6.94 3.40 -14.70
CA ASN A 105 -7.62 2.75 -15.82
C ASN A 105 -7.59 1.21 -15.66
N GLN A 106 -8.35 0.51 -16.49
CA GLN A 106 -8.59 -0.94 -16.35
C GLN A 106 -7.32 -1.80 -16.37
N ASP A 107 -6.26 -1.38 -17.07
CA ASP A 107 -5.02 -2.13 -17.20
C ASP A 107 -3.89 -1.64 -16.28
N ASN A 108 -4.19 -0.74 -15.34
CA ASN A 108 -3.25 -0.13 -14.40
C ASN A 108 -2.03 0.54 -15.10
N THR A 109 -2.21 1.09 -16.30
CA THR A 109 -1.15 1.82 -17.03
C THR A 109 -1.29 3.33 -16.92
N GLN A 110 -2.43 3.83 -16.45
CA GLN A 110 -2.66 5.25 -16.21
C GLN A 110 -3.34 5.43 -14.86
N VAL A 111 -2.94 6.48 -14.13
CA VAL A 111 -3.51 6.82 -12.84
C VAL A 111 -3.78 8.31 -12.72
N LEU A 112 -4.84 8.65 -11.99
CA LEU A 112 -5.08 9.98 -11.46
C LEU A 112 -4.48 10.03 -10.05
N LEU A 113 -3.57 10.98 -9.83
CA LEU A 113 -2.93 11.23 -8.56
C LEU A 113 -3.49 12.49 -7.93
N GLU A 114 -3.71 12.44 -6.63
CA GLU A 114 -3.73 13.60 -5.75
C GLU A 114 -2.32 13.79 -5.18
N TYR A 115 -1.84 15.03 -5.16
CA TYR A 115 -0.53 15.33 -4.61
C TYR A 115 -0.42 16.73 -4.00
N GLY A 116 0.60 16.91 -3.18
CA GLY A 116 0.95 18.20 -2.57
C GLY A 116 1.81 18.08 -1.33
N CYS A 117 2.24 19.21 -0.77
CA CYS A 117 2.94 19.28 0.51
C CYS A 117 1.93 19.33 1.66
N SER A 118 2.07 18.45 2.66
CA SER A 118 1.26 18.34 3.87
C SER A 118 -0.20 17.92 3.63
N TYR A 119 -0.94 18.63 2.77
CA TYR A 119 -2.29 18.28 2.38
C TYR A 119 -2.40 18.32 0.85
N PRO A 120 -2.65 17.18 0.18
CA PRO A 120 -2.76 17.16 -1.27
C PRO A 120 -4.04 17.89 -1.70
N SER A 121 -3.92 18.82 -2.62
CA SER A 121 -5.07 19.52 -3.22
C SER A 121 -4.90 19.70 -4.72
N ALA A 122 -3.81 19.21 -5.30
CA ALA A 122 -3.58 19.25 -6.73
C ALA A 122 -3.73 17.85 -7.32
N ASN A 123 -4.20 17.82 -8.57
CA ASN A 123 -4.36 16.59 -9.32
C ASN A 123 -3.37 16.56 -10.47
N MET A 124 -2.85 15.37 -10.75
CA MET A 124 -2.03 15.12 -11.94
C MET A 124 -2.31 13.73 -12.49
N PHE A 125 -2.01 13.52 -13.77
CA PHE A 125 -1.99 12.17 -14.32
C PHE A 125 -0.58 11.59 -14.24
N ALA A 126 -0.47 10.27 -14.06
CA ALA A 126 0.74 9.55 -14.35
C ALA A 126 0.45 8.36 -15.28
N VAL A 127 1.36 8.10 -16.19
CA VAL A 127 1.22 7.08 -17.23
C VAL A 127 2.45 6.19 -17.30
N LEU A 128 2.24 4.91 -17.57
CA LEU A 128 3.26 3.91 -17.81
C LEU A 128 3.56 3.89 -19.31
N GLN A 129 4.72 4.41 -19.69
CA GLN A 129 5.18 4.47 -21.08
C GLN A 129 6.60 3.91 -21.17
N ASP A 130 6.87 3.05 -22.14
CA ASP A 130 8.19 2.42 -22.32
C ASP A 130 8.68 1.70 -21.05
N ASN A 131 7.75 1.05 -20.33
CA ASN A 131 8.00 0.36 -19.05
C ASN A 131 8.47 1.29 -17.90
N GLN A 132 8.25 2.61 -18.03
CA GLN A 132 8.57 3.61 -17.02
C GLN A 132 7.37 4.51 -16.72
N TRP A 133 7.13 4.74 -15.43
CA TRP A 133 6.12 5.69 -14.99
C TRP A 133 6.61 7.13 -15.19
N LYS A 134 5.72 7.98 -15.70
CA LYS A 134 5.97 9.41 -15.92
C LYS A 134 4.74 10.19 -15.48
N VAL A 135 4.95 11.33 -14.81
CA VAL A 135 3.87 12.29 -14.54
C VAL A 135 3.62 13.16 -15.76
N LEU A 136 2.37 13.49 -16.01
CA LEU A 136 1.95 14.46 -17.01
C LEU A 136 1.61 15.74 -16.25
N SER A 137 2.46 16.76 -16.48
CA SER A 137 2.55 18.10 -15.86
C SER A 137 1.58 18.47 -14.72
N PRO A 138 2.08 19.02 -13.58
CA PRO A 138 1.44 18.82 -12.28
C PRO A 138 0.16 19.63 -11.96
N THR A 139 -0.09 20.81 -12.55
CA THR A 139 -1.17 21.69 -11.99
C THR A 139 -2.02 22.44 -13.00
N ASN A 140 -1.45 23.02 -14.05
CA ASN A 140 -2.14 24.07 -14.83
C ASN A 140 -3.17 23.53 -15.83
N ASN A 141 -3.40 22.22 -15.83
CA ASN A 141 -4.34 21.55 -16.71
C ASN A 141 -5.62 21.13 -15.97
N PHE A 142 -5.83 21.56 -14.73
CA PHE A 142 -7.03 21.29 -13.95
C PHE A 142 -7.71 22.60 -13.55
N ASP A 143 -9.05 22.60 -13.53
CA ASP A 143 -9.81 23.71 -12.97
C ASP A 143 -9.96 23.59 -11.45
N MET A 144 -10.68 24.54 -10.84
CA MET A 144 -10.93 24.56 -9.39
C MET A 144 -11.80 23.40 -8.87
N LEU A 145 -12.44 22.65 -9.77
CA LEU A 145 -13.22 21.45 -9.45
C LEU A 145 -12.42 20.17 -9.73
N HIS A 146 -11.12 20.28 -9.99
CA HIS A 146 -10.24 19.18 -10.36
C HIS A 146 -10.66 18.47 -11.65
N ILE A 147 -11.37 19.18 -12.53
CA ILE A 147 -11.70 18.68 -13.87
C ILE A 147 -10.54 19.04 -14.81
N PRO A 148 -10.03 18.09 -15.61
CA PRO A 148 -8.89 18.35 -16.48
C PRO A 148 -9.26 19.07 -17.78
N LEU A 149 -8.29 19.71 -18.41
CA LEU A 149 -8.39 20.39 -19.69
C LEU A 149 -8.56 19.38 -20.84
N CYS A 150 -9.53 19.62 -21.73
CA CYS A 150 -9.86 18.69 -22.81
C CYS A 150 -8.69 18.42 -23.75
N ARG A 151 -7.94 19.45 -24.15
CA ARG A 151 -6.73 19.26 -24.95
C ARG A 151 -5.70 18.38 -24.23
N HIS A 152 -5.48 18.63 -22.94
CA HIS A 152 -4.51 17.85 -22.15
C HIS A 152 -4.87 16.37 -22.09
N VAL A 153 -6.14 16.03 -21.84
CA VAL A 153 -6.57 14.62 -21.80
C VAL A 153 -6.52 13.95 -23.18
N ASN A 154 -6.82 14.71 -24.25
CA ASN A 154 -6.83 14.17 -25.62
C ASN A 154 -5.40 13.96 -26.15
N ASP A 155 -4.52 14.95 -26.00
CA ASP A 155 -3.13 14.89 -26.47
C ASP A 155 -2.33 13.78 -25.81
N ASN A 156 -2.68 13.42 -24.57
CA ASN A 156 -2.01 12.37 -23.80
C ASN A 156 -2.77 11.04 -23.78
N GLY A 157 -3.89 10.93 -24.50
CA GLY A 157 -4.67 9.69 -24.56
C GLY A 157 -5.16 9.19 -23.19
N ILE A 158 -5.55 10.11 -22.29
CA ILE A 158 -6.01 9.76 -20.95
C ILE A 158 -7.33 8.99 -21.04
N ALA A 159 -7.40 7.84 -20.39
CA ALA A 159 -8.58 6.99 -20.40
C ALA A 159 -9.84 7.74 -19.96
N VAL A 160 -10.97 7.49 -20.63
CA VAL A 160 -12.28 8.07 -20.27
C VAL A 160 -12.66 7.71 -18.82
N SER A 161 -12.26 6.51 -18.35
CA SER A 161 -12.48 6.08 -16.96
C SER A 161 -11.78 6.94 -15.91
N LEU A 162 -10.72 7.67 -16.29
CA LEU A 162 -9.98 8.56 -15.39
C LEU A 162 -10.45 10.02 -15.48
N ALA A 163 -10.95 10.41 -16.65
CA ALA A 163 -11.44 11.76 -16.91
C ALA A 163 -12.69 11.68 -17.79
N PRO A 164 -13.87 11.35 -17.23
CA PRO A 164 -15.11 11.24 -18.00
C PRO A 164 -15.65 12.61 -18.44
N VAL A 165 -15.20 13.68 -17.79
CA VAL A 165 -15.52 15.07 -18.13
C VAL A 165 -14.21 15.85 -18.22
N CYS A 166 -14.13 16.78 -19.14
CA CYS A 166 -13.04 17.75 -19.26
C CYS A 166 -13.61 19.16 -19.49
N PHE A 167 -12.83 20.20 -19.19
CA PHE A 167 -13.19 21.58 -19.55
C PHE A 167 -12.44 22.02 -20.81
N ASN A 168 -13.08 22.81 -21.67
CA ASN A 168 -12.45 23.36 -22.86
C ASN A 168 -11.68 24.65 -22.53
N GLU A 169 -10.63 24.95 -23.29
CA GLU A 169 -9.93 26.24 -23.19
C GLU A 169 -10.92 27.43 -23.26
N PRO A 170 -10.83 28.39 -22.33
CA PRO A 170 -11.58 29.63 -22.44
C PRO A 170 -11.23 30.32 -23.77
N LYS A 171 -12.25 30.75 -24.52
CA LYS A 171 -12.04 31.52 -25.76
C LYS A 171 -11.37 32.87 -25.50
N GLU A 172 -11.71 33.49 -24.37
CA GLU A 172 -11.17 34.77 -23.91
C GLU A 172 -11.00 34.74 -22.38
N ALA A 173 -10.09 35.57 -21.85
CA ALA A 173 -9.88 35.69 -20.41
C ALA A 173 -11.17 36.16 -19.71
N GLY A 174 -11.61 35.42 -18.68
CA GLY A 174 -12.84 35.71 -17.94
C GLY A 174 -14.12 35.13 -18.56
N SER A 175 -14.03 34.46 -19.72
CA SER A 175 -15.15 33.67 -20.23
C SER A 175 -15.51 32.50 -19.29
N PRO A 176 -16.79 32.14 -19.15
CA PRO A 176 -17.19 30.95 -18.42
C PRO A 176 -16.51 29.68 -18.97
N LEU A 177 -16.10 28.79 -18.08
CA LEU A 177 -15.63 27.46 -18.47
C LEU A 177 -16.78 26.66 -19.09
N THR A 178 -16.47 25.91 -20.14
CA THR A 178 -17.41 24.98 -20.77
C THR A 178 -16.87 23.57 -20.59
N TYR A 179 -17.78 22.62 -20.38
CA TYR A 179 -17.43 21.24 -20.07
C TYR A 179 -17.92 20.29 -21.15
N THR A 180 -17.10 19.29 -21.45
CA THR A 180 -17.38 18.26 -22.43
C THR A 180 -17.40 16.91 -21.73
N VAL A 181 -18.50 16.17 -21.90
CA VAL A 181 -18.57 14.76 -21.51
C VAL A 181 -17.82 13.95 -22.57
N ARG A 182 -16.91 13.09 -22.12
CA ARG A 182 -16.12 12.21 -22.96
C ARG A 182 -16.84 10.87 -23.08
N VAL A 183 -16.90 10.33 -24.29
CA VAL A 183 -17.50 9.05 -24.65
C VAL A 183 -16.47 8.13 -25.26
#